data_AF-A0A060BZF9-F1
#
_entry.id   AF-A0A060BZF9-F1
#
_cell.length_a   1.000
_cell.length_b   1.000
_cell.length_c   1.000
_cell.angle_alpha   90.00
_cell.angle_beta   90.00
_cell.angle_gamma   90.00
#
_symmetry.space_group_name_H-M   'P 1'
#
loop_
_entity.id
_entity.type
_entity.pdbx_description
1 polymer ?
#
loop_
_entity_poly.entity_id
_entity_poly.type
_entity_poly.pdbx_seq_one_letter_code
_entity_poly.pdbx_strand_id
1 'polypeptide(L)'
;TRGDEVYNSVIVWLPQVGPTQIYDKRHPVPFAEYMPDRSFWRPLAPDLVDLVPRGFSFGQAGGNLDVAGVNAGVLICFETSDSDLVRGLVAGGAQVIRRPRRTTRTSAFRRGRQQ
;
A
#
# COMPACT_ATOMS: atom_id res chain seq x y z
N THR A 1 3.56 -10.48 6.67
CA THR A 1 2.29 -10.66 7.39
C THR A 1 2.54 -10.40 8.86
N ARG A 2 1.52 -10.02 9.62
CA ARG A 2 1.57 -9.92 11.09
C ARG A 2 0.35 -10.71 11.58
N GLY A 3 0.58 -11.88 12.17
CA GLY A 3 -0.49 -12.86 12.39
C GLY A 3 -1.16 -13.23 11.06
N ASP A 4 -2.50 -13.19 11.05
CA ASP A 4 -3.32 -13.48 9.87
C ASP A 4 -3.43 -12.31 8.87
N GLU A 5 -2.91 -11.13 9.25
CA GLU A 5 -3.03 -9.93 8.44
C GLU A 5 -1.86 -9.77 7.45
N VAL A 6 -2.20 -9.34 6.24
CA VAL A 6 -1.27 -9.12 5.14
C VAL A 6 -1.20 -7.63 4.89
N TYR A 7 -0.01 -7.02 4.83
CA TYR A 7 0.09 -5.60 4.50
C TYR A 7 1.12 -5.37 3.41
N ASN A 8 0.98 -4.22 2.76
CA ASN A 8 1.98 -3.67 1.87
C ASN A 8 2.91 -2.77 2.70
N SER A 9 4.15 -3.22 2.91
CA SER A 9 5.06 -2.65 3.91
C SER A 9 6.35 -2.13 3.29
N VAL A 10 6.88 -1.06 3.87
CA VAL A 10 8.25 -0.57 3.68
C VAL A 10 8.98 -0.73 5.00
N ILE A 11 10.23 -1.18 4.95
CA ILE A 11 11.05 -1.42 6.14
C ILE A 11 12.29 -0.55 6.04
N VAL A 12 12.61 0.18 7.11
CA VAL A 12 13.91 0.83 7.27
C VAL A 12 14.89 -0.21 7.79
N TRP A 13 15.93 -0.44 7.00
CA TRP A 13 17.02 -1.33 7.36
C TRP A 13 18.28 -0.52 7.59
N LEU A 14 18.81 -0.55 8.81
CA LEU A 14 20.08 0.09 9.12
C LEU A 14 21.22 -0.92 9.08
N PRO A 15 22.37 -0.55 8.50
CA PRO A 15 23.59 -1.33 8.59
C PRO A 15 23.88 -1.73 10.05
N GLN A 16 24.35 -2.95 10.27
CA GLN A 16 24.70 -3.53 11.58
C GLN A 16 23.59 -3.64 12.64
N VAL A 17 22.45 -2.95 12.49
CA VAL A 17 21.31 -2.98 13.42
C VAL A 17 20.18 -3.88 12.91
N GLY A 18 19.92 -3.86 11.60
CA GLY A 18 18.82 -4.61 10.99
C GLY A 18 17.54 -3.78 10.81
N PRO A 19 16.35 -4.41 10.81
CA PRO A 19 15.08 -3.71 10.60
C PRO A 19 14.73 -2.89 11.85
N THR A 20 14.55 -1.58 11.68
CA THR A 20 14.31 -0.66 12.82
C THR A 20 12.91 -0.10 12.84
N GLN A 21 12.35 0.21 11.67
CA GLN A 21 11.02 0.79 11.53
C GLN A 21 10.29 0.15 10.35
N ILE A 22 8.97 0.06 10.46
CA ILE A 22 8.10 -0.48 9.42
C ILE A 22 6.97 0.53 9.20
N TYR A 23 6.76 0.88 7.93
CA TYR A 23 5.57 1.62 7.49
C TYR A 23 4.68 0.67 6.71
N ASP A 24 3.43 0.55 7.15
CA ASP A 24 2.39 -0.19 6.46
C ASP A 24 1.47 0.78 5.71
N LYS A 25 1.14 0.46 4.46
CA LYS A 25 0.23 1.26 3.63
C LYS A 25 -1.07 1.52 4.38
N ARG A 26 -1.38 2.78 4.63
CA ARG A 26 -2.57 3.23 5.37
C ARG A 26 -3.81 3.20 4.49
N HIS A 27 -3.69 3.60 3.22
CA HIS A 27 -4.81 3.63 2.28
C HIS A 27 -4.60 2.64 1.11
N PRO A 28 -4.87 1.34 1.31
CA PRO A 28 -5.02 0.38 0.22
C PRO A 28 -6.06 0.82 -0.81
N VAL A 29 -5.84 0.49 -2.08
CA VAL A 29 -6.72 0.85 -3.20
C VAL A 29 -7.94 -0.09 -3.21
N PRO A 30 -9.17 0.45 -3.16
CA PRO A 30 -10.39 -0.36 -3.25
C PRO A 30 -10.43 -1.17 -4.55
N PHE A 31 -10.97 -2.38 -4.49
CA PHE A 31 -11.12 -3.34 -5.60
C PHE A 31 -9.82 -3.85 -6.25
N ALA A 32 -8.66 -3.29 -5.90
CA ALA A 32 -7.35 -3.74 -6.39
C ALA A 32 -6.50 -4.38 -5.29
N GLU A 33 -6.55 -3.80 -4.08
CA GLU A 33 -5.76 -4.24 -2.93
C GLU A 33 -6.65 -4.78 -1.80
N TYR A 34 -7.92 -4.40 -1.73
CA TYR A 34 -8.92 -5.01 -0.84
C TYR A 34 -10.31 -4.96 -1.48
N MET A 35 -11.26 -5.74 -0.98
CA MET A 35 -12.63 -5.77 -1.47
C MET A 35 -13.58 -5.14 -0.44
N PRO A 36 -14.08 -3.91 -0.65
CA PRO A 36 -15.13 -3.34 0.20
C PRO A 36 -16.41 -4.17 0.04
N ASP A 37 -17.22 -4.33 1.10
CA ASP A 37 -18.55 -4.97 1.08
C ASP A 37 -18.65 -6.22 0.20
N ARG A 38 -17.72 -7.17 0.38
CA ARG A 38 -17.56 -8.33 -0.51
C ARG A 38 -18.86 -9.10 -0.74
N SER A 39 -19.68 -9.28 0.30
CA SER A 39 -20.96 -9.98 0.20
C SER A 39 -21.96 -9.29 -0.73
N PHE A 40 -21.89 -7.96 -0.85
CA PHE A 40 -22.73 -7.17 -1.75
C PHE A 40 -22.26 -7.27 -3.21
N TRP A 41 -20.95 -7.22 -3.46
CA TRP A 41 -20.41 -7.25 -4.84
C TRP A 41 -20.31 -8.65 -5.44
N ARG A 42 -20.13 -9.69 -4.61
CA ARG A 42 -19.94 -11.07 -5.07
C ARG A 42 -21.11 -11.58 -5.95
N PRO A 43 -22.40 -11.32 -5.66
CA PRO A 43 -23.50 -11.72 -6.54
C PRO A 43 -23.50 -11.00 -7.90
N LEU A 44 -22.97 -9.77 -7.96
CA LEU A 44 -22.96 -8.96 -9.19
C LEU A 44 -21.82 -9.35 -10.13
N ALA A 45 -20.65 -9.68 -9.58
CA ALA A 45 -19.45 -9.98 -10.34
C ALA A 45 -18.52 -10.97 -9.60
N PRO A 46 -18.92 -12.25 -9.45
CA PRO A 46 -18.17 -13.21 -8.66
C PRO A 46 -16.73 -13.40 -9.16
N ASP A 47 -16.57 -13.52 -10.49
CA ASP A 47 -15.27 -13.73 -11.12
C ASP A 47 -14.28 -12.59 -10.86
N LEU A 48 -14.77 -11.34 -10.80
CA LEU A 48 -13.93 -10.17 -10.52
C LEU A 48 -13.61 -10.06 -9.03
N VAL A 49 -14.58 -10.35 -8.18
CA VAL A 49 -14.43 -10.28 -6.72
C VAL A 49 -13.44 -11.32 -6.20
N ASP A 50 -13.38 -12.48 -6.85
CA ASP A 50 -12.48 -13.57 -6.45
C ASP A 50 -11.04 -13.39 -6.90
N LEU A 51 -10.75 -12.42 -7.79
CA LEU A 51 -9.38 -12.00 -8.09
C LEU A 51 -8.68 -11.32 -6.91
N VAL A 52 -9.43 -10.87 -5.89
CA VAL A 52 -8.90 -10.24 -4.68
C VAL A 52 -9.17 -11.17 -3.48
N PRO A 53 -8.38 -12.24 -3.25
CA PRO A 53 -8.75 -13.32 -2.33
C PRO A 53 -8.75 -12.91 -0.84
N ARG A 54 -7.64 -12.37 -0.31
CA ARG A 54 -7.54 -11.94 1.11
C ARG A 54 -7.44 -10.42 1.31
N GLY A 55 -6.99 -9.70 0.29
CA GLY A 55 -6.74 -8.26 0.37
C GLY A 55 -5.59 -7.89 1.34
N PHE A 56 -5.21 -6.63 1.35
CA PHE A 56 -4.26 -6.04 2.30
C PHE A 56 -5.02 -5.36 3.45
N SER A 57 -4.53 -5.54 4.67
CA SER A 57 -4.92 -4.80 5.88
C SER A 57 -4.36 -3.37 5.87
N PHE A 58 -4.95 -2.52 6.71
CA PHE A 58 -4.71 -1.09 6.74
C PHE A 58 -3.68 -0.74 7.81
N GLY A 59 -2.58 -0.10 7.39
CA GLY A 59 -1.59 0.46 8.31
C GLY A 59 -2.16 1.60 9.18
N GLN A 60 -1.64 1.73 10.40
CA GLN A 60 -2.07 2.75 11.37
C GLN A 60 -1.00 3.81 11.66
N ALA A 61 0.28 3.48 11.46
CA ALA A 61 1.39 4.37 11.76
C ALA A 61 1.58 5.46 10.69
N GLY A 62 2.06 6.62 11.10
CA GLY A 62 2.48 7.69 10.18
C GLY A 62 3.70 7.27 9.34
N GLY A 63 3.85 7.88 8.17
CA GLY A 63 4.94 7.57 7.24
C GLY A 63 6.24 8.34 7.49
N ASN A 64 6.35 9.11 8.57
CA ASN A 64 7.61 9.76 8.96
C ASN A 64 8.52 8.73 9.64
N LEU A 65 9.57 8.32 8.94
CA LEU A 65 10.54 7.33 9.40
C LEU A 65 11.90 7.99 9.60
N ASP A 66 12.58 7.68 10.70
CA ASP A 66 13.95 8.13 10.93
C ASP A 66 14.94 7.20 10.18
N VAL A 67 15.64 7.75 9.21
CA VAL A 67 16.67 7.04 8.45
C VAL A 67 18.01 7.71 8.71
N ALA A 68 18.76 7.17 9.68
CA ALA A 68 20.09 7.67 10.05
C ALA A 68 20.12 9.16 10.41
N GLY A 69 19.12 9.64 11.16
CA GLY A 69 18.99 11.04 11.58
C GLY A 69 18.26 11.94 10.58
N VAL A 70 17.81 11.40 9.45
CA VAL A 70 17.00 12.12 8.45
C VAL A 70 15.54 11.68 8.58
N ASN A 71 14.65 12.64 8.74
CA ASN A 71 13.20 12.38 8.73
C ASN A 71 12.73 12.16 7.29
N ALA A 72 12.57 10.89 6.91
CA ALA A 72 12.10 10.48 5.60
C ALA A 72 10.59 10.19 5.65
N GLY A 73 9.82 10.95 4.86
CA GLY A 73 8.40 10.66 4.63
C GLY A 73 8.24 9.55 3.60
N VAL A 74 7.46 8.51 3.92
CA VAL A 74 7.19 7.38 3.04
C VAL A 74 5.71 7.30 2.70
N LEU A 75 5.42 7.13 1.41
CA LEU A 75 4.09 6.86 0.86
C LEU A 75 4.19 5.70 -0.13
N ILE A 76 3.19 4.83 -0.19
CA ILE A 76 3.23 3.67 -1.08
C ILE A 76 2.26 3.86 -2.25
N CYS A 77 2.80 3.79 -3.48
CA CYS A 77 2.02 3.80 -4.72
C CYS A 77 0.96 4.93 -4.77
N PHE A 78 -0.33 4.64 -4.70
CA PHE A 78 -1.40 5.62 -4.86
C PHE A 78 -1.59 6.59 -3.67
N GLU A 79 -0.94 6.36 -2.52
CA GLU A 79 -1.04 7.26 -1.36
C GLU A 79 -0.55 8.68 -1.64
N THR A 80 0.25 8.90 -2.69
CA THR A 80 0.66 10.25 -3.12
C THR A 80 -0.49 11.13 -3.58
N SER A 81 -1.61 10.54 -3.98
CA SER A 81 -2.82 11.28 -4.35
C SER A 81 -3.65 11.68 -3.14
N ASP A 82 -3.34 11.13 -1.96
CA ASP A 82 -3.99 11.48 -0.71
C ASP A 82 -3.34 12.73 -0.11
N SER A 83 -4.06 13.84 -0.16
CA SER A 83 -3.53 15.13 0.28
C SER A 83 -3.29 15.18 1.79
N ASP A 84 -4.04 14.40 2.58
CA ASP A 84 -3.93 14.45 4.04
C ASP A 84 -2.72 13.65 4.50
N LEU A 85 -2.44 12.50 3.86
CA LEU A 85 -1.19 11.78 4.11
C LEU A 85 0.03 12.62 3.73
N VAL A 86 0.02 13.25 2.54
CA VAL A 86 1.14 14.11 2.10
C VAL A 86 1.35 15.28 3.05
N ARG A 87 0.28 16.00 3.43
CA ARG A 87 0.37 17.12 4.39
C ARG A 87 0.85 16.66 5.75
N GLY A 88 0.38 15.49 6.21
CA GLY A 88 0.83 14.88 7.47
C GLY A 88 2.34 14.67 7.51
N LEU A 89 2.93 14.17 6.41
CA LEU A 89 4.38 13.97 6.33
C LEU A 89 5.16 15.28 6.39
N VAL A 90 4.71 16.30 5.65
CA VAL A 90 5.35 17.62 5.61
C VAL A 90 5.24 18.31 6.97
N ALA A 91 4.05 18.31 7.58
CA ALA A 91 3.82 18.86 8.92
C ALA A 91 4.64 18.10 9.99
N GLY A 92 4.85 16.80 9.81
CA GLY A 92 5.73 15.97 10.62
C GLY A 92 7.22 16.20 10.41
N GLY A 93 7.63 17.17 9.58
CA GLY A 93 9.02 17.54 9.37
C GLY A 93 9.79 16.66 8.39
N ALA A 94 9.10 15.95 7.48
CA ALA A 94 9.76 15.17 6.44
C ALA A 94 10.67 16.05 5.57
N GLN A 95 11.95 15.70 5.53
CA GLN A 95 12.97 16.40 4.73
C GLN A 95 13.01 15.85 3.29
N VAL A 96 12.67 14.58 3.13
CA VAL A 96 12.60 13.88 1.84
C VAL A 96 11.35 13.02 1.82
N ILE A 97 10.67 12.96 0.67
CA ILE A 97 9.54 12.04 0.46
C ILE A 97 9.96 10.94 -0.51
N ARG A 98 9.90 9.69 -0.07
CA ARG A 98 10.16 8.50 -0.89
C ARG A 98 8.85 7.78 -1.17
N ARG A 99 8.60 7.52 -2.45
CA ARG A 99 7.46 6.71 -2.88
C ARG A 99 7.88 5.50 -3.71
N PRO A 100 7.99 4.32 -3.09
CA PRO A 100 8.12 3.06 -3.81
C PRO A 100 6.84 2.77 -4.61
N ARG A 101 7.00 2.29 -5.84
CA ARG A 101 5.88 1.85 -6.69
C ARG A 101 6.26 0.55 -7.40
N ARG A 102 5.28 -0.35 -7.57
CA ARG A 102 5.39 -1.46 -8.52
C ARG A 102 4.77 -1.00 -9.85
N THR A 103 5.52 -1.08 -10.95
CA THR A 103 5.06 -0.64 -12.30
C THR A 103 4.67 -1.78 -13.23
N THR A 104 4.83 -3.05 -12.82
CA THR A 104 4.53 -4.19 -13.68
C THR A 104 3.06 -4.17 -14.09
N ARG A 105 2.81 -3.79 -15.35
CA ARG A 105 1.48 -3.81 -15.97
C ARG A 105 1.23 -5.24 -16.42
N THR A 106 0.51 -6.03 -15.63
CA THR A 106 -0.01 -7.30 -16.11
C THR A 106 -1.01 -6.98 -17.21
N SER A 107 -0.70 -7.35 -18.45
CA SER A 107 -1.63 -7.31 -19.58
C SER A 107 -2.70 -8.40 -19.39
N ALA A 108 -3.60 -8.20 -18.42
CA ALA A 108 -4.70 -9.12 -18.14
C ALA A 108 -5.96 -8.80 -18.96
N PHE A 109 -5.98 -7.70 -19.73
CA PHE A 109 -7.08 -7.36 -20.64
C PHE A 109 -6.78 -7.84 -22.06
N ARG A 110 -6.67 -9.15 -22.25
CA ARG A 110 -6.64 -9.77 -23.59
C ARG A 110 -7.24 -11.18 -23.57
N ARG A 111 -8.48 -11.30 -23.10
CA ARG A 111 -9.38 -12.40 -23.47
C ARG A 111 -10.76 -11.83 -23.75
N GLY A 112 -11.06 -11.68 -25.02
CA GLY A 112 -12.31 -11.11 -25.51
C GLY A 112 -12.14 -10.68 -26.96
N ARG A 113 -12.08 -11.69 -27.86
CA ARG A 113 -12.10 -11.66 -29.33
C ARG A 113 -10.95 -12.49 -29.90
N GLN A 114 -11.21 -13.77 -30.12
CA GLN A 114 -11.09 -14.34 -31.46
C GLN A 114 -12.34 -15.19 -31.68
N GLN A 115 -13.12 -14.77 -32.68
CA GLN A 115 -13.99 -15.65 -33.44
C GLN A 115 -13.10 -16.58 -34.27
#